data_AF-A0AAE1EHW8-F1
#
_entry.id   AF-A0AAE1EHW8-F1
#
_cell.length_a   1.000
_cell.length_b   1.000
_cell.length_c   1.000
_cell.angle_alpha   90.00
_cell.angle_beta   90.00
_cell.angle_gamma   90.00
#
_symmetry.space_group_name_H-M   'P 1'
#
loop_
_entity.id
_entity.type
_entity.pdbx_description
1 polymer ?
#
loop_
_entity_poly.entity_id
_entity_poly.type
_entity_poly.pdbx_seq_one_letter_code
_entity_poly.pdbx_strand_id
1 'polypeptide(L)'
;MDEIFPQRALALGMMTHEDYSNTFWPKLCTAVDKLLEGPPPQENSGPPIEFEPMYAAAYKCVCQQHSETLYKDLTSHIHSHFHWLATQLQNGGGDNLIDKYYHAVHRAMYSLDGIIPIFTYLNKVYVVSKLSSNLRTELQMIFCTAVIDPVIDKLIATVKEVTGTDMRPFSAAPHVVASLIKNLYKLNPTYAHQYPQVFASYIPCVLPAMREQELSNYISETRQLQASLRQNWISNPPITQGTKRSLDEESNT
;
A
#
# COMPACT_ATOMS: atom_id res chain seq x y z
N MET A 1 31.87 -32.11 12.90
CA MET A 1 30.50 -31.55 12.86
C MET A 1 30.58 -30.56 11.72
N ASP A 2 30.51 -31.10 10.51
CA ASP A 2 30.83 -30.40 9.27
C ASP A 2 29.60 -30.50 8.37
N GLU A 3 29.12 -29.33 7.97
CA GLU A 3 27.93 -29.13 7.16
C GLU A 3 28.09 -29.83 5.81
N ILE A 4 27.25 -30.84 5.60
CA ILE A 4 27.02 -31.47 4.30
C ILE A 4 26.22 -30.45 3.47
N PHE A 5 26.92 -29.54 2.80
CA PHE A 5 26.35 -28.82 1.66
C PHE A 5 26.00 -29.87 0.60
N PRO A 6 24.74 -29.97 0.13
CA PRO A 6 24.39 -30.98 -0.86
C PRO A 6 25.05 -30.62 -2.18
N GLN A 7 26.16 -31.31 -2.44
CA GLN A 7 26.94 -31.39 -3.66
C GLN A 7 26.16 -32.12 -4.75
N ARG A 8 24.92 -31.69 -5.02
CA ARG A 8 24.16 -32.05 -6.23
C ARG A 8 24.36 -30.97 -7.28
N ALA A 9 25.61 -30.83 -7.69
CA ALA A 9 25.95 -30.32 -9.01
C ALA A 9 25.49 -31.35 -10.04
N LEU A 10 24.18 -31.41 -10.28
CA LEU A 10 23.64 -32.03 -11.47
C LEU A 10 24.18 -31.23 -12.65
N ALA A 11 24.74 -31.94 -13.63
CA ALA A 11 25.21 -31.43 -14.90
C ALA A 11 24.17 -30.47 -15.52
N LEU A 12 24.32 -29.18 -15.25
CA LEU A 12 23.53 -28.13 -15.86
C LEU A 12 24.33 -27.64 -17.05
N GLY A 13 23.89 -27.98 -18.25
CA GLY A 13 24.36 -27.30 -19.46
C GLY A 13 24.32 -25.79 -19.21
N MET A 14 25.39 -25.09 -19.64
CA MET A 14 25.47 -23.65 -19.53
C MET A 14 24.18 -23.05 -20.12
N MET A 15 23.44 -22.28 -19.31
CA MET A 15 22.27 -21.58 -19.81
C MET A 15 22.76 -20.61 -20.88
N THR A 16 22.26 -20.77 -22.10
CA THR A 16 22.53 -19.80 -23.15
C THR A 16 21.62 -18.57 -22.95
N HIS A 17 22.01 -17.45 -23.55
CA HIS A 17 21.16 -16.26 -23.57
C HIS A 17 19.79 -16.54 -24.23
N GLU A 18 19.74 -17.44 -25.20
CA GLU A 18 18.49 -17.87 -25.86
C GLU A 18 17.61 -18.69 -24.92
N ASP A 19 18.18 -19.61 -24.14
CA ASP A 19 17.42 -20.37 -23.14
C ASP A 19 16.81 -19.43 -22.10
N TYR A 20 17.60 -18.47 -21.62
CA TYR A 20 17.13 -17.43 -20.71
C TYR A 20 15.94 -16.67 -21.31
N SER A 21 16.12 -16.10 -22.51
CA SER A 21 15.15 -15.19 -23.14
C SER A 21 13.88 -15.89 -23.62
N ASN A 22 13.99 -17.13 -24.07
CA ASN A 22 12.88 -17.85 -24.71
C ASN A 22 12.15 -18.80 -23.75
N THR A 23 12.79 -19.20 -22.64
CA THR A 23 12.22 -20.21 -21.73
C THR A 23 12.07 -19.70 -20.30
N PHE A 24 13.16 -19.22 -19.69
CA PHE A 24 13.14 -18.90 -18.26
C PHE A 24 12.49 -17.56 -17.97
N TRP A 25 12.89 -16.50 -18.67
CA TRP A 25 12.32 -15.17 -18.50
C TRP A 25 10.82 -15.13 -18.83
N PRO A 26 10.32 -15.67 -19.95
CA PRO A 26 8.88 -15.66 -20.25
C PRO A 26 8.05 -16.37 -19.18
N LYS A 27 8.54 -17.50 -18.64
CA LYS A 27 7.89 -18.23 -17.55
C LYS A 27 7.79 -17.39 -16.28
N LEU A 28 8.88 -16.73 -15.88
CA LEU A 28 8.91 -15.84 -14.72
C LEU A 28 8.04 -14.61 -14.93
N CYS A 29 8.13 -14.01 -16.11
CA CYS A 29 7.34 -12.85 -16.53
C CYS A 29 5.84 -13.15 -16.44
N THR A 30 5.37 -14.27 -17.00
CA THR A 30 3.96 -14.68 -16.89
C THR A 30 3.52 -14.89 -15.44
N ALA A 31 4.39 -15.39 -14.56
CA ALA A 31 4.06 -15.53 -13.14
C ALA A 31 3.96 -14.16 -12.45
N VAL A 32 4.84 -13.22 -12.81
CA VAL A 32 4.78 -11.82 -12.36
C VAL A 32 3.50 -11.16 -12.86
N ASP A 33 3.11 -11.33 -14.13
CA ASP A 33 1.86 -10.81 -14.68
C ASP A 33 0.65 -11.31 -13.91
N LYS A 34 0.57 -12.61 -13.61
CA LYS A 34 -0.51 -13.17 -12.79
C LYS A 34 -0.59 -12.57 -11.39
N LEU A 35 0.56 -12.19 -10.82
CA LEU A 35 0.62 -11.52 -9.52
C LEU A 35 0.26 -10.04 -9.62
N LEU A 36 0.52 -9.39 -10.75
CA LEU A 36 0.18 -7.99 -11.00
C LEU A 36 -1.28 -7.80 -11.44
N GLU A 37 -1.83 -8.76 -12.19
CA GLU A 37 -3.15 -8.70 -12.83
C GLU A 37 -4.27 -9.48 -12.12
N GLY A 38 -5.42 -8.84 -11.93
CA GLY A 38 -6.64 -9.46 -11.40
C GLY A 38 -7.02 -8.99 -9.99
N PRO A 39 -8.19 -9.44 -9.46
CA PRO A 39 -8.49 -9.30 -8.05
C PRO A 39 -7.56 -10.22 -7.23
N PRO A 40 -7.17 -9.85 -6.00
CA PRO A 40 -6.51 -10.81 -5.10
C PRO A 40 -7.38 -12.05 -4.96
N PRO A 41 -6.81 -13.27 -4.88
CA PRO A 41 -7.59 -14.49 -4.73
C PRO A 41 -8.54 -14.35 -3.55
N GLN A 42 -9.79 -14.80 -3.72
CA GLN A 42 -10.69 -14.97 -2.59
C GLN A 42 -10.04 -15.89 -1.56
N GLU A 43 -10.33 -15.72 -0.26
CA GLU A 43 -9.64 -16.43 0.85
C GLU A 43 -9.61 -17.96 0.72
N ASN A 44 -10.44 -18.56 -0.15
CA ASN A 44 -10.52 -20.00 -0.40
C ASN A 44 -9.95 -20.45 -1.75
N SER A 45 -9.39 -19.55 -2.55
CA SER A 45 -8.68 -19.90 -3.79
C SER A 45 -7.21 -20.13 -3.46
N GLY A 46 -6.65 -21.22 -3.96
CA GLY A 46 -5.20 -21.45 -3.90
C GLY A 46 -4.40 -20.30 -4.52
N PRO A 47 -3.09 -20.23 -4.25
CA PRO A 47 -2.25 -19.16 -4.78
C PRO A 47 -2.33 -19.10 -6.32
N PRO A 48 -2.24 -17.90 -6.91
CA PRO A 48 -2.41 -17.71 -8.35
C PRO A 48 -1.28 -18.35 -9.18
N ILE A 49 -0.20 -18.76 -8.52
CA ILE A 49 0.99 -19.35 -9.11
C ILE A 49 1.52 -20.49 -8.22
N GLU A 50 2.27 -21.40 -8.85
CA GLU A 50 3.09 -22.37 -8.15
C GLU A 50 4.46 -21.76 -7.82
N PHE A 51 4.76 -21.57 -6.54
CA PHE A 51 5.99 -20.87 -6.13
C PHE A 51 7.27 -21.64 -6.41
N GLU A 52 7.28 -22.96 -6.17
CA GLU A 52 8.50 -23.77 -6.26
C GLU A 52 9.09 -23.80 -7.69
N PRO A 53 8.31 -24.04 -8.77
CA PRO A 53 8.86 -24.00 -10.13
C PRO A 53 9.34 -22.61 -10.56
N MET A 54 8.78 -21.53 -10.00
CA MET A 54 9.20 -20.15 -10.27
C MET A 54 10.49 -19.82 -9.52
N TYR A 55 10.57 -20.16 -8.24
CA TYR A 55 11.78 -20.02 -7.45
C TYR A 55 12.93 -20.81 -8.07
N ALA A 56 12.71 -22.07 -8.47
CA ALA A 56 13.72 -22.90 -9.11
C ALA A 56 14.21 -22.29 -10.45
N ALA A 57 13.32 -21.70 -11.23
CA ALA A 57 13.67 -21.00 -12.46
C ALA A 57 14.55 -19.76 -12.18
N ALA A 58 14.13 -18.89 -11.25
CA ALA A 58 14.88 -17.71 -10.87
C ALA A 58 16.25 -18.07 -10.25
N TYR A 59 16.30 -19.10 -9.39
CA TYR A 59 17.52 -19.63 -8.81
C TYR A 59 18.50 -20.09 -9.90
N LYS A 60 18.01 -20.87 -10.88
CA LYS A 60 18.84 -21.35 -11.98
C LYS A 60 19.40 -20.20 -12.82
N CYS A 61 18.62 -19.17 -13.11
CA CYS A 61 19.11 -17.97 -13.81
C CYS A 61 20.27 -17.28 -13.05
N VAL A 62 20.12 -17.12 -11.73
CA VAL A 62 21.16 -16.50 -10.88
C VAL A 62 22.43 -17.36 -10.84
N CYS A 63 22.30 -18.68 -10.65
CA CYS A 63 23.45 -19.59 -10.64
C CYS A 63 24.20 -19.62 -11.99
N GLN A 64 23.50 -19.35 -13.09
CA GLN A 64 24.06 -19.31 -14.44
C GLN A 64 24.52 -17.89 -14.85
N GLN A 65 24.80 -17.01 -13.88
CA GLN A 65 25.35 -15.65 -14.07
C GLN A 65 24.42 -14.66 -14.80
N HIS A 66 23.11 -14.92 -14.86
CA HIS A 66 22.13 -14.00 -15.43
C HIS A 66 21.50 -13.04 -14.40
N SER A 67 22.13 -12.86 -13.22
CA SER A 67 21.55 -12.07 -12.12
C SER A 67 21.27 -10.61 -12.49
N GLU A 68 22.19 -9.96 -13.21
CA GLU A 68 22.03 -8.56 -13.63
C GLU A 68 20.93 -8.41 -14.68
N THR A 69 20.93 -9.28 -15.69
CA THR A 69 19.90 -9.30 -16.74
C THR A 69 18.53 -9.56 -16.12
N LEU A 70 18.42 -10.56 -15.24
CA LEU A 70 17.18 -10.89 -14.55
C LEU A 70 16.65 -9.73 -13.70
N TYR A 71 17.53 -9.02 -13.01
CA TYR A 71 17.15 -7.83 -12.25
C TYR A 71 16.64 -6.70 -13.16
N LYS A 72 17.34 -6.42 -14.27
CA LYS A 72 16.95 -5.38 -15.22
C LYS A 72 15.61 -5.72 -15.89
N ASP A 73 15.42 -6.96 -16.30
CA ASP A 73 14.18 -7.38 -16.95
C ASP A 73 13.00 -7.33 -15.96
N LEU A 74 13.19 -7.80 -14.73
CA LEU A 74 12.17 -7.73 -13.66
C LEU A 74 11.76 -6.28 -13.36
N THR A 75 12.72 -5.40 -13.13
CA THR A 75 12.45 -4.00 -12.79
C THR A 75 11.83 -3.25 -13.96
N SER A 76 12.31 -3.45 -15.19
CA SER A 76 11.76 -2.86 -16.42
C SER A 76 10.31 -3.30 -16.67
N HIS A 77 10.02 -4.59 -16.47
CA HIS A 77 8.68 -5.15 -16.63
C HIS A 77 7.69 -4.56 -15.62
N ILE A 78 8.06 -4.55 -14.34
CA ILE A 78 7.24 -3.98 -13.26
C ILE A 78 7.05 -2.46 -13.45
N HIS A 79 8.10 -1.75 -13.87
CA HIS A 79 8.01 -0.32 -14.18
C HIS A 79 7.02 -0.06 -15.32
N SER A 80 7.09 -0.85 -16.39
CA SER A 80 6.17 -0.74 -17.53
C SER A 80 4.72 -0.99 -17.11
N HIS A 81 4.49 -2.02 -16.29
CA HIS A 81 3.16 -2.32 -15.75
C HIS A 81 2.62 -1.17 -14.89
N PHE A 82 3.40 -0.65 -13.94
CA PHE A 82 2.93 0.44 -13.07
C PHE A 82 2.76 1.77 -13.79
N HIS A 83 3.58 2.05 -14.80
CA HIS A 83 3.37 3.21 -15.66
C HIS A 83 2.06 3.08 -16.45
N TRP A 84 1.78 1.91 -17.03
CA TRP A 84 0.49 1.63 -17.66
C TRP A 84 -0.67 1.80 -16.67
N LEU A 85 -0.57 1.22 -15.47
CA LEU A 85 -1.58 1.35 -14.42
C LEU A 85 -1.84 2.82 -14.04
N ALA A 86 -0.79 3.63 -13.91
CA ALA A 86 -0.92 5.06 -13.62
C ALA A 86 -1.74 5.78 -14.70
N THR A 87 -1.49 5.50 -15.99
CA THR A 87 -2.28 6.09 -17.08
C THR A 87 -3.74 5.66 -17.04
N GLN A 88 -4.03 4.39 -16.70
CA GLN A 88 -5.41 3.90 -16.56
C GLN A 88 -6.14 4.60 -15.41
N LEU A 89 -5.49 4.76 -14.26
CA LEU A 89 -6.06 5.43 -13.09
C LEU A 89 -6.35 6.91 -13.34
N GLN A 90 -5.50 7.59 -14.10
CA GLN A 90 -5.67 9.01 -14.45
C GLN A 90 -6.75 9.24 -15.52
N ASN A 91 -6.86 8.34 -16.50
CA ASN A 91 -7.85 8.46 -17.58
C ASN A 91 -9.27 8.01 -17.18
N GLY A 92 -9.41 7.22 -16.11
CA GLY A 92 -10.72 6.82 -15.58
C GLY A 92 -11.46 8.01 -14.96
N GLY A 93 -12.53 8.48 -15.61
CA GLY A 93 -13.36 9.64 -15.22
C GLY A 93 -13.77 9.73 -13.74
N GLY A 94 -14.04 10.97 -13.31
CA GLY A 94 -13.90 11.47 -11.95
C GLY A 94 -15.04 11.23 -10.95
N ASP A 95 -15.27 9.98 -10.57
CA ASP A 95 -15.75 9.68 -9.21
C ASP A 95 -14.95 8.51 -8.61
N ASN A 96 -14.79 8.56 -7.28
CA ASN A 96 -14.10 7.57 -6.44
C ASN A 96 -12.58 7.45 -6.60
N LEU A 97 -11.86 8.59 -6.60
CA LEU A 97 -10.38 8.62 -6.56
C LEU A 97 -9.82 7.76 -5.41
N ILE A 98 -10.40 7.89 -4.22
CA ILE A 98 -9.96 7.15 -3.02
C ILE A 98 -10.07 5.64 -3.23
N ASP A 99 -11.19 5.14 -3.73
CA ASP A 99 -11.38 3.69 -3.93
C ASP A 99 -10.45 3.14 -5.01
N LYS A 100 -10.27 3.87 -6.12
CA LYS A 100 -9.33 3.48 -7.19
C LYS A 100 -7.92 3.28 -6.66
N TYR A 101 -7.41 4.26 -5.92
CA TYR A 101 -6.07 4.20 -5.35
C TYR A 101 -5.97 3.23 -4.17
N TYR A 102 -7.03 3.05 -3.39
CA TYR A 102 -7.12 1.99 -2.39
C TYR A 102 -6.92 0.60 -3.01
N HIS A 103 -7.66 0.29 -4.08
CA HIS A 103 -7.51 -0.99 -4.77
C HIS A 103 -6.13 -1.14 -5.42
N ALA A 104 -5.61 -0.09 -6.06
CA ALA A 104 -4.29 -0.11 -6.69
C ALA A 104 -3.17 -0.36 -5.66
N VAL A 105 -3.20 0.33 -4.51
CA VAL A 105 -2.22 0.16 -3.42
C VAL A 105 -2.30 -1.25 -2.83
N HIS A 106 -3.50 -1.75 -2.53
CA HIS A 106 -3.67 -3.11 -2.01
C HIS A 106 -3.17 -4.16 -3.01
N ARG A 107 -3.47 -3.96 -4.30
CA ARG A 107 -3.00 -4.86 -5.35
C ARG A 107 -1.48 -4.86 -5.45
N ALA A 108 -0.85 -3.69 -5.45
CA ALA A 108 0.60 -3.57 -5.49
C ALA A 108 1.26 -4.25 -4.28
N MET A 109 0.73 -4.06 -3.07
CA MET A 109 1.26 -4.73 -1.87
C MET A 109 1.15 -6.25 -2.00
N TYR A 110 -0.02 -6.76 -2.40
CA TYR A 110 -0.23 -8.19 -2.63
C TYR A 110 0.74 -8.76 -3.68
N SER A 111 0.88 -8.07 -4.82
CA SER A 111 1.74 -8.53 -5.91
C SER A 111 3.20 -8.58 -5.47
N LEU A 112 3.67 -7.56 -4.76
CA LEU A 112 5.04 -7.53 -4.23
C LEU A 112 5.27 -8.66 -3.22
N ASP A 113 4.32 -8.93 -2.33
CA ASP A 113 4.41 -10.05 -1.39
C ASP A 113 4.53 -11.42 -2.08
N GLY A 114 3.94 -11.57 -3.27
CA GLY A 114 4.10 -12.77 -4.11
C GLY A 114 5.38 -12.80 -4.94
N ILE A 115 5.84 -11.66 -5.47
CA ILE A 115 7.02 -11.58 -6.34
C ILE A 115 8.31 -11.81 -5.53
N ILE A 116 8.41 -11.23 -4.34
CA ILE A 116 9.65 -11.25 -3.54
C ILE A 116 10.14 -12.68 -3.22
N PRO A 117 9.27 -13.63 -2.78
CA PRO A 117 9.66 -15.03 -2.56
C PRO A 117 10.31 -15.68 -3.79
N ILE A 118 9.76 -15.46 -4.99
CA ILE A 118 10.28 -16.04 -6.24
C ILE A 118 11.73 -15.61 -6.47
N PHE A 119 12.03 -14.33 -6.21
CA PHE A 119 13.33 -13.73 -6.47
C PHE A 119 14.22 -13.60 -5.22
N THR A 120 13.94 -14.37 -4.16
CA THR A 120 14.69 -14.27 -2.89
C THR A 120 16.19 -14.51 -3.07
N TYR A 121 16.58 -15.45 -3.94
CA TYR A 121 17.99 -15.71 -4.20
C TYR A 121 18.66 -14.58 -5.00
N LEU A 122 17.95 -14.01 -6.00
CA LEU A 122 18.40 -12.82 -6.73
C LEU A 122 18.60 -11.64 -5.77
N ASN A 123 17.65 -11.41 -4.86
CA ASN A 123 17.75 -10.37 -3.85
C ASN A 123 19.02 -10.54 -3.00
N LYS A 124 19.28 -11.76 -2.52
CA LYS A 124 20.47 -12.05 -1.71
C LYS A 124 21.78 -11.86 -2.47
N VAL A 125 21.89 -12.40 -3.68
CA VAL A 125 23.18 -12.51 -4.42
C VAL A 125 23.51 -11.24 -5.20
N TYR A 126 22.51 -10.54 -5.71
CA TYR A 126 22.71 -9.36 -6.57
C TYR A 126 22.29 -8.07 -5.89
N VAL A 127 21.04 -7.96 -5.44
CA VAL A 127 20.49 -6.68 -4.94
C VAL A 127 21.16 -6.26 -3.63
N VAL A 128 21.21 -7.14 -2.64
CA VAL A 128 21.86 -6.86 -1.35
C VAL A 128 23.37 -6.73 -1.51
N SER A 129 24.02 -7.65 -2.25
CA SER A 129 25.48 -7.68 -2.33
C SER A 129 26.10 -6.66 -3.28
N LYS A 130 25.45 -6.32 -4.41
CA LYS A 130 26.00 -5.40 -5.42
C LYS A 130 25.35 -4.03 -5.41
N LEU A 131 24.04 -3.94 -5.16
CA LEU A 131 23.32 -2.67 -5.15
C LEU A 131 23.19 -2.07 -3.75
N SER A 132 23.56 -2.82 -2.70
CA SER A 132 23.42 -2.40 -1.29
C SER A 132 21.99 -1.97 -0.94
N SER A 133 21.00 -2.62 -1.58
CA SER A 133 19.58 -2.32 -1.42
C SER A 133 18.79 -3.59 -1.10
N ASN A 134 17.46 -3.49 -1.10
CA ASN A 134 16.55 -4.61 -0.93
C ASN A 134 15.54 -4.62 -2.09
N LEU A 135 15.30 -5.79 -2.68
CA LEU A 135 14.40 -5.93 -3.83
C LEU A 135 12.98 -5.44 -3.52
N ARG A 136 12.48 -5.63 -2.29
CA ARG A 136 11.18 -5.05 -1.89
C ARG A 136 11.21 -3.54 -1.99
N THR A 137 12.25 -2.90 -1.46
CA THR A 137 12.41 -1.44 -1.50
C THR A 137 12.49 -0.95 -2.94
N GLU A 138 13.30 -1.58 -3.79
CA GLU A 138 13.42 -1.20 -5.21
C GLU A 138 12.08 -1.26 -5.93
N LEU A 139 11.36 -2.39 -5.84
CA LEU A 139 10.08 -2.56 -6.54
C LEU A 139 8.96 -1.67 -5.96
N GLN A 140 8.97 -1.45 -4.65
CA GLN A 140 8.06 -0.53 -3.97
C GLN A 140 8.29 0.91 -4.39
N MET A 141 9.55 1.34 -4.55
CA MET A 141 9.88 2.67 -5.06
C MET A 141 9.40 2.86 -6.49
N ILE A 142 9.52 1.85 -7.36
CA ILE A 142 8.97 1.91 -8.73
C ILE A 142 7.46 2.19 -8.68
N PHE A 143 6.71 1.50 -7.81
CA PHE A 143 5.27 1.76 -7.64
C PHE A 143 4.99 3.19 -7.13
N CYS A 144 5.70 3.63 -6.09
CA CYS A 144 5.53 4.96 -5.52
C CYS A 144 5.76 6.04 -6.58
N THR A 145 6.89 5.99 -7.28
CA THR A 145 7.27 7.00 -8.28
C THR A 145 6.38 7.00 -9.52
N ALA A 146 5.94 5.83 -9.98
CA ALA A 146 5.09 5.76 -11.17
C ALA A 146 3.61 6.11 -10.86
N VAL A 147 3.07 5.68 -9.72
CA VAL A 147 1.63 5.67 -9.45
C VAL A 147 1.21 6.68 -8.39
N ILE A 148 1.96 6.81 -7.30
CA ILE A 148 1.54 7.56 -6.10
C ILE A 148 2.07 9.00 -6.14
N ASP A 149 3.36 9.19 -6.36
CA ASP A 149 4.01 10.51 -6.34
C ASP A 149 3.31 11.53 -7.27
N PRO A 150 2.85 11.18 -8.49
CA PRO A 150 2.16 12.14 -9.36
C PRO A 150 0.78 12.58 -8.85
N VAL A 151 0.15 11.85 -7.94
CA VAL A 151 -1.22 12.10 -7.47
C VAL A 151 -1.31 12.43 -5.99
N ILE A 152 -0.23 12.25 -5.21
CA ILE A 152 -0.29 12.26 -3.75
C ILE A 152 -0.92 13.55 -3.20
N ASP A 153 -0.58 14.71 -3.76
CA ASP A 153 -1.13 16.00 -3.35
C ASP A 153 -2.65 16.07 -3.55
N LYS A 154 -3.12 15.62 -4.72
CA LYS A 154 -4.55 15.55 -5.06
C LYS A 154 -5.27 14.53 -4.18
N LEU A 155 -4.67 13.36 -3.95
CA LEU A 155 -5.23 12.31 -3.12
C LEU A 155 -5.42 12.79 -1.67
N ILE A 156 -4.41 13.45 -1.10
CA ILE A 156 -4.46 14.00 0.25
C ILE A 156 -5.50 15.14 0.35
N ALA A 157 -5.60 16.00 -0.66
CA ALA A 157 -6.64 17.02 -0.72
C ALA A 157 -8.05 16.40 -0.70
N THR A 158 -8.30 15.38 -1.54
CA THR A 158 -9.58 14.66 -1.55
C THR A 158 -9.85 13.94 -0.23
N VAL A 159 -8.84 13.36 0.42
CA VAL A 159 -9.01 12.77 1.76
C VAL A 159 -9.48 13.83 2.75
N LYS A 160 -8.84 15.01 2.78
CA LYS A 160 -9.25 16.13 3.65
C LYS A 160 -10.68 16.59 3.37
N GLU A 161 -11.10 16.65 2.11
CA GLU A 161 -12.46 17.05 1.73
C GLU A 161 -13.52 16.05 2.21
N VAL A 162 -13.23 14.75 2.12
CA VAL A 162 -14.16 13.68 2.55
C VAL A 162 -14.20 13.55 4.08
N THR A 163 -13.09 13.83 4.77
CA THR A 163 -13.00 13.74 6.24
C THR A 163 -13.31 15.04 6.96
N GLY A 164 -13.27 16.18 6.25
CA GLY A 164 -13.56 17.50 6.80
C GLY A 164 -15.04 17.69 7.12
N THR A 165 -15.33 18.67 7.97
CA THR A 165 -16.69 18.99 8.45
C THR A 165 -17.63 19.50 7.37
N ASP A 166 -17.13 19.93 6.21
CA ASP A 166 -17.85 20.95 5.46
C ASP A 166 -18.59 20.47 4.20
N MET A 167 -18.32 19.30 3.59
CA MET A 167 -18.99 19.04 2.30
C MET A 167 -19.39 17.63 1.89
N ARG A 168 -18.96 16.52 2.49
CA ARG A 168 -19.43 15.19 2.02
C ARG A 168 -19.14 14.00 2.97
N PRO A 169 -19.74 13.95 4.17
CA PRO A 169 -19.64 12.76 5.01
C PRO A 169 -20.15 11.53 4.23
N PHE A 170 -19.45 10.40 4.37
CA PHE A 170 -19.75 9.10 3.74
C PHE A 170 -19.49 8.96 2.23
N SER A 171 -18.82 9.93 1.59
CA SER A 171 -18.41 9.76 0.18
C SER A 171 -17.37 8.64 -0.04
N ALA A 172 -16.65 8.24 1.01
CA ALA A 172 -15.81 7.05 1.04
C ALA A 172 -15.96 6.37 2.42
N ALA A 173 -15.87 5.04 2.45
CA ALA A 173 -16.00 4.32 3.71
C ALA A 173 -14.78 4.61 4.62
N PRO A 174 -14.96 4.92 5.92
CA PRO A 174 -13.86 5.30 6.80
C PRO A 174 -12.71 4.28 6.86
N HIS A 175 -13.02 2.99 6.74
CA HIS A 175 -12.02 1.93 6.72
C HIS A 175 -11.15 1.95 5.45
N VAL A 176 -11.71 2.35 4.30
CA VAL A 176 -10.98 2.49 3.03
C VAL A 176 -9.95 3.60 3.18
N VAL A 177 -10.36 4.78 3.66
CA VAL A 177 -9.47 5.92 3.88
C VAL A 177 -8.38 5.57 4.89
N ALA A 178 -8.75 5.00 6.04
CA ALA A 178 -7.79 4.61 7.07
C ALA A 178 -6.79 3.57 6.57
N SER A 179 -7.24 2.56 5.84
CA SER A 179 -6.37 1.54 5.26
C SER A 179 -5.47 2.11 4.17
N LEU A 180 -5.98 3.01 3.33
CA LEU A 180 -5.20 3.69 2.30
C LEU A 180 -4.07 4.50 2.95
N ILE A 181 -4.35 5.37 3.92
CA ILE A 181 -3.34 6.18 4.60
C ILE A 181 -2.29 5.30 5.31
N LYS A 182 -2.73 4.23 6.00
CA LYS A 182 -1.81 3.27 6.63
C LYS A 182 -0.90 2.57 5.62
N ASN A 183 -1.44 2.18 4.47
CA ASN A 183 -0.65 1.52 3.43
C ASN A 183 0.27 2.50 2.70
N LEU A 184 -0.15 3.75 2.47
CA LEU A 184 0.72 4.81 1.96
C LEU A 184 1.92 5.04 2.89
N TYR A 185 1.71 5.02 4.22
CA TYR A 185 2.81 5.14 5.18
C TYR A 185 3.77 3.94 5.13
N LYS A 186 3.23 2.72 4.98
CA LYS A 186 4.07 1.51 4.80
C LYS A 186 4.84 1.54 3.48
N LEU A 187 4.25 2.11 2.43
CA LEU A 187 4.86 2.25 1.11
C LEU A 187 5.96 3.31 1.09
N ASN A 188 5.73 4.46 1.72
CA ASN A 188 6.77 5.46 1.89
C ASN A 188 6.50 6.33 3.13
N PRO A 189 7.29 6.18 4.20
CA PRO A 189 7.15 7.01 5.39
C PRO A 189 7.38 8.51 5.13
N THR A 190 8.03 8.89 4.03
CA THR A 190 8.27 10.31 3.70
C THR A 190 6.98 11.10 3.50
N TYR A 191 5.91 10.46 3.03
CA TYR A 191 4.60 11.12 2.86
C TYR A 191 4.04 11.64 4.19
N ALA A 192 4.34 10.97 5.31
CA ALA A 192 3.92 11.45 6.63
C ALA A 192 4.68 12.72 7.05
N HIS A 193 5.92 12.92 6.60
CA HIS A 193 6.63 14.19 6.84
C HIS A 193 6.04 15.34 6.01
N GLN A 194 5.55 15.05 4.81
CA GLN A 194 4.92 16.04 3.93
C GLN A 194 3.50 16.40 4.38
N TYR A 195 2.75 15.43 4.91
CA TYR A 195 1.35 15.57 5.30
C TYR A 195 1.04 15.12 6.75
N PRO A 196 1.76 15.63 7.75
CA PRO A 196 1.76 15.05 9.10
C PRO A 196 0.39 15.03 9.77
N GLN A 197 -0.43 16.06 9.57
CA GLN A 197 -1.77 16.17 10.17
C GLN A 197 -2.76 15.10 9.66
N VAL A 198 -2.66 14.74 8.37
CA VAL A 198 -3.54 13.72 7.79
C VAL A 198 -3.14 12.34 8.29
N PHE A 199 -1.84 12.04 8.28
CA PHE A 199 -1.33 10.75 8.73
C PHE A 199 -1.52 10.54 10.25
N ALA A 200 -1.37 11.58 11.06
CA ALA A 200 -1.57 11.52 12.51
C ALA A 200 -3.00 11.15 12.92
N SER A 201 -3.99 11.44 12.07
CA SER A 201 -5.39 11.08 12.31
C SER A 201 -5.64 9.57 12.22
N TYR A 202 -4.72 8.81 11.60
CA TYR A 202 -4.86 7.37 11.35
C TYR A 202 -3.72 6.51 11.92
N ILE A 203 -2.58 7.14 12.25
CA ILE A 203 -1.36 6.48 12.69
C ILE A 203 -0.85 7.18 13.95
N PRO A 204 -0.77 6.47 15.10
CA PRO A 204 -0.20 7.02 16.33
C PRO A 204 1.27 7.42 16.15
N CYS A 205 1.71 8.42 16.91
CA CYS A 205 3.12 8.84 17.00
C CYS A 205 3.77 9.34 15.70
N VAL A 206 2.99 9.71 14.68
CA VAL A 206 3.51 10.43 13.49
C VAL A 206 3.95 11.85 13.86
N LEU A 207 3.24 12.49 14.78
CA LEU A 207 3.61 13.78 15.33
C LEU A 207 4.56 13.61 16.52
N PRO A 208 5.46 14.57 16.76
CA PRO A 208 6.31 14.57 17.95
C PRO A 208 5.47 14.47 19.22
N ALA A 209 6.05 13.87 20.26
CA ALA A 209 5.45 13.93 21.59
C ALA A 209 5.28 15.40 21.99
N MET A 210 4.09 15.74 22.47
CA MET A 210 3.74 17.09 22.92
C MET A 210 4.77 17.58 23.93
N ARG A 211 5.30 18.79 23.70
CA ARG A 211 6.20 19.43 24.66
C ARG A 211 5.38 20.20 25.69
N GLU A 212 5.87 20.28 26.92
CA GLU A 212 5.18 20.99 28.02
C GLU A 212 4.86 22.46 27.67
N GLN A 213 5.69 23.09 26.85
CA GLN A 213 5.51 24.46 26.37
C GLN A 213 4.31 24.64 25.42
N GLU A 214 3.84 23.56 24.79
CA GLU A 214 2.72 23.58 23.83
C GLU A 214 1.36 23.34 24.53
N LEU A 215 1.36 23.03 25.83
CA LEU A 215 0.17 22.68 26.61
C LEU A 215 -0.85 23.82 26.66
N SER A 216 -0.38 25.07 26.83
CA SER A 216 -1.22 26.27 26.87
C SER A 216 -1.97 26.51 25.55
N ASN A 217 -1.29 26.32 24.42
CA ASN A 217 -1.87 26.44 23.09
C ASN A 217 -2.97 25.41 22.89
N TYR A 218 -2.74 24.17 23.29
CA TYR A 218 -3.72 23.09 23.18
C TYR A 218 -4.96 23.33 24.06
N ILE A 219 -4.76 23.86 25.28
CA ILE A 219 -5.87 24.28 26.15
C ILE A 219 -6.69 25.38 25.47
N SER A 220 -6.04 26.34 24.82
CA SER A 220 -6.76 27.40 24.08
C SER A 220 -7.52 26.89 22.87
N GLU A 221 -6.92 26.01 22.06
CA GLU A 221 -7.57 25.39 20.89
C GLU A 221 -8.77 24.54 21.32
N THR A 222 -8.61 23.76 22.39
CA THR A 222 -9.70 22.96 22.97
C THR A 222 -10.84 23.85 23.45
N ARG A 223 -10.55 24.97 24.13
CA ARG A 223 -11.57 25.92 24.57
C ARG A 223 -12.30 26.56 23.40
N GLN A 224 -11.59 26.92 22.33
CA GLN A 224 -12.20 27.46 21.11
C GLN A 224 -13.10 26.43 20.44
N LEU A 225 -12.64 25.19 20.28
CA LEU A 225 -13.46 24.11 19.72
C LEU A 225 -14.73 23.86 20.55
N GLN A 226 -14.61 23.80 21.88
CA GLN A 226 -15.75 23.64 22.78
C GLN A 226 -16.74 24.81 22.66
N ALA A 227 -16.26 26.03 22.50
CA ALA A 227 -17.11 27.20 22.30
C ALA A 227 -17.85 27.13 20.95
N SER A 228 -17.16 26.78 19.87
CA SER A 228 -17.76 26.61 18.54
C SER A 228 -18.81 25.49 18.52
N LEU A 229 -18.53 24.36 19.16
CA LEU A 229 -19.49 23.25 19.28
C LEU A 229 -20.73 23.65 20.09
N ARG A 230 -20.56 24.39 21.20
CA ARG A 230 -21.69 24.92 21.98
C ARG A 230 -22.54 25.89 21.16
N GLN A 231 -21.91 26.77 20.39
CA GLN A 231 -22.63 27.69 19.50
C GLN A 231 -23.41 26.92 18.43
N ASN A 232 -22.78 25.96 17.74
CA ASN A 232 -23.48 25.11 16.76
C ASN A 232 -24.64 24.32 17.37
N TRP A 233 -24.48 23.82 18.60
CA TRP A 233 -25.56 23.14 19.33
C TRP A 233 -26.73 24.07 19.69
N ILE A 234 -26.42 25.31 20.08
CA ILE A 234 -27.44 26.32 20.39
C ILE A 234 -28.15 26.77 19.11
N SER A 235 -27.43 26.91 18.00
CA SER A 235 -27.97 27.38 16.71
C SER A 235 -28.73 26.30 15.92
N ASN A 236 -28.37 25.02 16.08
CA ASN A 236 -29.07 23.87 15.51
C ASN A 236 -29.38 22.85 16.62
N PRO A 237 -30.41 23.12 17.47
CA PRO A 237 -30.80 22.17 18.49
C PRO A 237 -31.28 20.87 17.80
N PRO A 238 -30.84 19.69 18.26
CA PRO A 238 -31.34 18.43 17.73
C PRO A 238 -32.85 18.38 17.91
N ILE A 239 -33.56 18.03 16.83
CA ILE A 239 -35.00 17.73 16.89
C ILE A 239 -35.18 16.69 17.99
N THR A 240 -35.96 17.06 19.01
CA THR A 240 -36.30 16.25 20.17
C THR A 240 -37.08 15.00 19.76
N GLN A 241 -36.41 14.00 19.18
CA GLN A 241 -36.88 12.61 19.23
C GLN A 241 -36.39 12.01 20.54
N GLY A 242 -37.19 12.20 21.59
CA GLY A 242 -36.87 11.70 22.91
C GLY A 242 -37.66 12.43 23.98
N THR A 243 -38.98 12.47 23.83
CA THR A 243 -39.86 12.76 24.97
C THR A 243 -39.49 11.74 26.06
N LYS A 244 -38.87 12.23 27.13
CA LYS A 244 -38.64 11.50 28.39
C LYS A 244 -39.93 10.72 28.73
N ARG A 245 -39.77 9.46 29.15
CA ARG A 245 -40.81 8.72 29.87
C ARG A 245 -41.29 9.59 31.04
N SER A 246 -42.44 10.23 30.88
CA SER A 246 -43.28 10.64 32.00
C SER A 246 -43.90 9.36 32.53
N LEU A 247 -43.26 8.76 33.52
CA LEU A 247 -43.89 7.73 34.33
C LEU A 247 -44.88 8.44 35.26
N ASP A 248 -46.15 8.33 34.87
CA ASP A 248 -47.35 8.23 35.71
C ASP A 248 -47.31 8.90 37.09
N GLU A 249 -47.75 10.17 37.15
CA GLU A 249 -48.52 10.65 38.28
C GLU A 249 -49.96 10.90 37.81
N GLU A 250 -50.90 10.47 38.65
CA GLU A 250 -52.35 10.70 38.58
C GLU A 250 -53.21 9.72 37.75
N SER A 251 -53.55 8.60 38.36
CA SER A 251 -54.91 8.06 38.27
C SER A 251 -55.54 8.08 39.67
N ASN A 252 -56.29 9.14 39.95
CA ASN A 252 -57.23 9.22 41.06
C ASN A 252 -58.64 9.30 40.48
N THR A 253 -59.38 8.19 40.47
CA THR A 253 -60.83 8.15 40.72
C THR A 253 -61.27 6.72 40.97
#